data_AF-A0A959NWW2-F1
#
_entry.id   AF-A0A959NWW2-F1
#
_cell.length_a   1.000
_cell.length_b   1.000
_cell.length_c   1.000
_cell.angle_alpha   90.00
_cell.angle_beta   90.00
_cell.angle_gamma   90.00
#
_symmetry.space_group_name_H-M   'P 1'
#
loop_
_entity.id
_entity.type
_entity.pdbx_description
1 polymer ?
#
loop_
_entity_poly.entity_id
_entity_poly.type
_entity_poly.pdbx_seq_one_letter_code
_entity_poly.pdbx_strand_id
1 'polypeptide(L)' 'MPDLKSINYLSDILSEREIEVIKKMTEGKNFREIADELFVSPNTIQFHKKNIYKKSECRNSAELVMKCICSGVIELESFA' A
#
# COMPACT_ATOMS: atom_id res chain seq x y z
N MET A 1 0.66 11.24 25.53
CA MET A 1 1.77 11.21 24.56
C MET A 1 1.46 10.10 23.57
N PRO A 2 1.44 10.34 22.24
CA PRO A 2 1.34 9.24 21.29
C PRO A 2 2.63 8.42 21.37
N ASP A 3 2.49 7.11 21.42
CA ASP A 3 3.55 6.15 21.71
C ASP A 3 4.58 6.09 20.56
N LEU A 4 5.89 6.07 20.86
CA LEU A 4 6.95 6.05 19.83
C LEU A 4 6.94 4.76 18.99
N LYS A 5 6.18 3.74 19.40
CA LYS A 5 5.90 2.52 18.60
C LYS A 5 5.01 2.77 17.37
N SER A 6 4.41 3.95 17.23
CA SER A 6 3.47 4.24 16.15
C SER A 6 4.12 4.53 14.78
N ILE A 7 5.43 4.81 14.71
CA ILE A 7 6.06 5.29 13.47
C ILE A 7 6.25 4.14 12.43
N ASN A 8 6.53 2.91 12.88
CA ASN A 8 6.79 1.75 11.98
C ASN A 8 5.68 0.68 11.95
N TYR A 9 4.51 0.94 12.53
CA TYR A 9 3.47 -0.09 12.65
C TYR A 9 2.99 -0.64 11.28
N LEU A 10 2.96 0.21 10.24
CA LEU A 10 2.49 -0.20 8.92
C LEU A 10 3.48 -1.13 8.19
N SER A 11 4.79 -0.93 8.34
CA SER A 11 5.79 -1.82 7.74
C SER A 11 5.77 -3.20 8.38
N ASP A 12 5.42 -3.29 9.66
CA ASP A 12 5.41 -4.55 10.41
C ASP A 12 4.17 -5.41 10.13
N ILE A 13 3.04 -4.79 9.74
CA ILE A 13 1.79 -5.51 9.47
C ILE A 13 1.59 -5.85 7.99
N LEU A 14 2.15 -5.06 7.08
CA LEU A 14 2.04 -5.26 5.63
C LEU A 14 3.16 -6.18 5.15
N SER A 15 2.84 -7.11 4.26
CA SER A 15 3.89 -7.89 3.60
C SER A 15 4.61 -7.07 2.54
N GLU A 16 5.83 -7.48 2.16
CA GLU A 16 6.58 -6.85 1.07
C GLU A 16 5.75 -6.73 -0.21
N ARG A 17 5.00 -7.79 -0.54
CA ARG A 17 4.11 -7.81 -1.70
C ARG A 17 2.96 -6.82 -1.59
N GLU A 18 2.43 -6.63 -0.39
CA GLU A 18 1.38 -5.63 -0.13
C GLU A 18 1.94 -4.21 -0.27
N ILE A 19 3.15 -3.95 0.24
CA ILE A 19 3.84 -2.66 0.09
C ILE A 19 4.09 -2.36 -1.39
N GLU A 20 4.53 -3.35 -2.16
CA GLU A 20 4.76 -3.21 -3.61
C GLU A 20 3.47 -2.85 -4.36
N VAL A 21 2.34 -3.48 -4.03
CA VAL A 21 1.04 -3.11 -4.59
C VAL A 21 0.68 -1.66 -4.26
N ILE A 22 0.90 -1.22 -3.02
CA ILE A 22 0.60 0.17 -2.61
C ILE A 22 1.53 1.15 -3.34
N LYS A 23 2.81 0.82 -3.53
CA LYS A 23 3.75 1.65 -4.31
C LYS A 23 3.26 1.84 -5.75
N LYS A 24 2.78 0.78 -6.40
CA LYS A 24 2.18 0.91 -7.73
C LYS A 24 0.89 1.74 -7.72
N MET A 25 0.12 1.69 -6.63
CA MET A 25 -1.04 2.59 -6.46
C MET A 25 -0.63 4.06 -6.33
N THR A 26 0.51 4.37 -5.70
CA THR A 26 1.02 5.76 -5.64
C THR A 26 1.48 6.27 -6.99
N GLU A 27 1.91 5.38 -7.89
CA GLU A 27 2.25 5.70 -9.29
C GLU A 27 1.01 5.99 -10.16
N GLY A 28 -0.21 5.97 -9.59
CA GLY A 28 -1.46 6.24 -10.32
C GLY A 28 -2.02 5.05 -11.09
N LYS A 29 -1.44 3.86 -10.91
CA LYS A 29 -1.85 2.66 -11.65
C LYS A 29 -3.13 2.07 -11.10
N ASN A 30 -3.99 1.62 -12.00
CA ASN A 30 -5.18 0.87 -11.65
C ASN A 30 -4.85 -0.62 -11.42
N PHE A 31 -5.74 -1.36 -10.76
CA PHE A 31 -5.45 -2.74 -10.34
C PHE A 31 -5.16 -3.72 -11.49
N ARG A 32 -5.59 -3.43 -12.74
CA ARG A 32 -5.24 -4.25 -13.90
C ARG A 32 -3.80 -3.98 -14.33
N GLU A 33 -3.42 -2.72 -14.43
CA GLU A 33 -2.04 -2.31 -14.73
C GLU A 33 -1.06 -2.85 -13.68
N ILE A 34 -1.45 -2.78 -12.41
CA ILE A 34 -0.67 -3.38 -11.31
C ILE A 34 -0.58 -4.89 -11.50
N ALA A 35 -1.66 -5.57 -11.87
CA ALA A 35 -1.64 -7.02 -12.08
C ALA A 35 -0.69 -7.40 -13.21
N ASP A 36 -0.74 -6.67 -14.32
CA ASP A 36 0.09 -6.87 -15.49
C ASP A 36 1.59 -6.66 -15.16
N GLU A 37 1.93 -5.56 -14.48
CA GLU A 37 3.32 -5.27 -14.07
C GLU A 37 3.87 -6.25 -13.05
N LEU A 38 3.02 -6.72 -12.16
CA LEU A 38 3.39 -7.65 -11.10
C LEU A 38 3.30 -9.11 -11.56
N PHE A 39 2.98 -9.36 -12.84
CA PHE A 39 2.81 -10.67 -13.47
C PHE A 39 1.86 -11.60 -12.69
N VAL A 40 0.74 -11.04 -12.20
CA VAL A 40 -0.28 -11.77 -11.43
C VAL A 40 -1.68 -11.51 -12.00
N SER A 41 -2.65 -12.30 -11.56
CA SER A 41 -4.04 -12.07 -11.97
C SER A 41 -4.63 -10.83 -11.30
N PRO A 42 -5.59 -10.13 -11.93
CA PRO A 42 -6.35 -9.05 -11.28
C PRO A 42 -7.04 -9.50 -9.98
N ASN A 43 -7.42 -10.78 -9.88
CA ASN A 43 -8.00 -11.37 -8.67
C ASN A 43 -6.97 -11.43 -7.53
N THR A 44 -5.70 -11.71 -7.85
CA THR A 44 -4.59 -11.69 -6.88
C THR A 44 -4.41 -10.28 -6.31
N ILE A 45 -4.46 -9.24 -7.14
CA ILE A 45 -4.41 -7.85 -6.66
C ILE A 45 -5.62 -7.50 -5.79
N GLN A 46 -6.83 -7.95 -6.15
CA GLN A 46 -8.00 -7.76 -5.28
C GLN A 46 -7.85 -8.45 -3.92
N PHE A 47 -7.26 -9.64 -3.89
CA PHE A 47 -6.96 -10.36 -2.65
C PHE A 47 -5.97 -9.57 -1.79
N HIS A 48 -4.87 -9.07 -2.36
CA HIS A 48 -3.92 -8.20 -1.65
C HIS A 48 -4.62 -6.94 -1.11
N LYS A 49 -5.44 -6.24 -1.90
CA LYS A 49 -6.17 -5.05 -1.43
C LYS A 49 -7.08 -5.35 -0.25
N LYS A 50 -7.80 -6.47 -0.26
CA LYS A 50 -8.65 -6.88 0.88
C LYS A 50 -7.83 -7.08 2.15
N ASN A 51 -6.67 -7.72 2.05
CA ASN A 51 -5.79 -7.92 3.21
C ASN A 51 -5.16 -6.62 3.68
N ILE A 52 -4.72 -5.76 2.76
CA ILE A 52 -4.20 -4.43 3.08
C ILE A 52 -5.22 -3.63 3.87
N TYR A 53 -6.48 -3.53 3.41
CA TYR A 53 -7.51 -2.78 4.14
C TYR A 53 -7.82 -3.41 5.50
N LYS A 54 -7.83 -4.74 5.60
CA LYS A 54 -8.02 -5.43 6.87
C LYS A 54 -6.90 -5.16 7.88
N LYS A 55 -5.65 -5.07 7.42
CA LYS A 55 -4.47 -4.83 8.27
C LYS A 55 -4.27 -3.35 8.61
N SER A 56 -4.42 -2.47 7.63
CA SER A 56 -4.17 -1.03 7.76
C SER A 56 -5.32 -0.26 8.42
N GLU A 57 -6.51 -0.88 8.53
CA GLU A 57 -7.76 -0.29 8.99
C GLU A 57 -8.22 0.93 8.18
N CYS A 58 -7.67 1.11 6.97
CA CYS A 58 -8.03 2.21 6.09
C CYS A 58 -9.35 1.91 5.36
N ARG A 59 -10.12 2.97 5.07
CA ARG A 59 -11.44 2.85 4.42
C ARG A 59 -11.37 2.97 2.91
N ASN A 60 -10.34 3.63 2.39
CA ASN A 60 -10.19 3.85 0.95
C ASN A 60 -8.71 3.96 0.54
N SER A 61 -8.45 3.93 -0.77
CA SER A 61 -7.09 4.00 -1.34
C SER A 61 -6.35 5.29 -0.97
N ALA A 62 -7.04 6.44 -0.92
CA ALA A 62 -6.39 7.72 -0.64
C ALA A 62 -5.90 7.79 0.80
N GLU A 63 -6.73 7.35 1.75
CA GLU A 63 -6.36 7.22 3.16
C GLU A 63 -5.18 6.27 3.34
N LEU A 64 -5.21 5.11 2.69
CA LEU A 64 -4.12 4.13 2.73
C LEU A 64 -2.80 4.73 2.23
N VAL A 65 -2.83 5.37 1.06
CA VAL A 65 -1.64 6.00 0.45
C VAL A 65 -1.09 7.09 1.38
N MET A 66 -1.96 7.99 1.86
CA MET A 66 -1.55 9.05 2.79
C MET A 66 -0.96 8.48 4.07
N LYS A 67 -1.55 7.43 4.63
CA LYS A 67 -1.05 6.79 5.86
C LYS A 67 0.33 6.18 5.64
N CYS A 68 0.55 5.48 4.52
CA CYS A 68 1.84 4.90 4.15
C CYS A 68 2.94 5.95 3.93
N ILE A 69 2.60 7.09 3.32
CA ILE A 69 3.54 8.21 3.11
C ILE A 69 3.87 8.86 4.46
N CYS A 70 2.86 9.19 5.26
CA CYS A 70 3.05 9.81 6.58
C CYS A 70 3.84 8.91 7.56
N SER A 71 3.73 7.58 7.42
CA SER A 71 4.49 6.63 8.23
C SER A 71 5.88 6.31 7.65
N GLY A 72 6.26 6.87 6.50
CA GLY A 72 7.56 6.61 5.86
C GLY A 72 7.72 5.19 5.29
N VAL A 73 6.62 4.45 5.09
CA VAL A 73 6.66 3.11 4.48
C VAL A 73 6.86 3.20 2.96
N ILE A 74 6.38 4.30 2.37
CA ILE A 74 6.51 4.58 0.94
C ILE A 74 6.99 6.02 0.78
N GLU A 75 8.01 6.20 -0.05
CA GLU A 75 8.46 7.52 -0.50
C GLU A 75 7.77 7.88 -1.81
N LEU A 76 7.40 9.16 -1.95
CA LEU A 76 6.90 9.68 -3.22
C LEU A 76 8.08 9.85 -4.17
N GLU A 77 8.21 8.93 -5.13
CA GLU A 77 9.12 9.13 -6.25
C GLU A 77 8.52 10.21 -7.16
N SER A 78 9.33 11.22 -7.50
CA SER A 78 8.91 12.29 -8.40
C SER A 78 8.57 11.67 -9.76
N PHE A 79 7.36 11.94 -10.26
CA PHE A 79 7.01 11.68 -11.65
C PHE A 79 7.91 12.56 -12.53
N ALA A 80 8.99 11.99 -13.05
CA ALA A 80 9.84 12.61 -14.06
C ALA A 80 9.26 12.33 -15.46
#